data_AF-A0A2E1ZGX3-F1
#
_entry.id   AF-A0A2E1ZGX3-F1
#
_cell.length_a   1.000
_cell.length_b   1.000
_cell.length_c   1.000
_cell.angle_alpha   90.00
_cell.angle_beta   90.00
_cell.angle_gamma   90.00
#
_symmetry.space_group_name_H-M   'P 1'
#
loop_
_entity.id
_entity.type
_entity.pdbx_description
1 polymer ?
#
loop_
_entity_poly.entity_id
_entity_poly.type
_entity_poly.pdbx_seq_one_letter_code
_entity_poly.pdbx_strand_id
1 'polypeptide(L)' 'MDKEKLIRGGMWLSGFSVSIILAALALFIGFNNQRHGDNTILLVGLLLLPIVFYCGYRGFKLVLETIFH' A
#
# COMPACT_ATOMS: atom_id res chain seq x y z
N MET A 1 -3.01 -1.66 26.58
CA MET A 1 -3.10 -0.87 25.33
C MET A 1 -1.93 0.11 25.25
N ASP A 2 -0.95 -0.24 24.44
CA ASP A 2 0.24 0.58 24.19
C ASP A 2 -0.08 1.66 23.13
N LYS A 3 -0.23 2.91 23.58
CA LYS A 3 -0.62 4.03 22.70
C LYS A 3 0.42 4.32 21.62
N GLU A 4 1.71 4.06 21.87
CA GLU A 4 2.76 4.30 20.88
C GLU A 4 2.68 3.31 19.73
N LYS A 5 2.43 2.03 20.05
CA LYS A 5 2.21 1.00 19.02
C LYS A 5 0.97 1.29 18.19
N LEU A 6 -0.10 1.79 18.80
CA LEU A 6 -1.32 2.19 18.08
C LEU A 6 -1.04 3.32 17.08
N ILE A 7 -0.31 4.35 17.48
CA ILE A 7 0.07 5.46 16.60
C ILE A 7 0.95 4.96 15.46
N ARG A 8 1.95 4.10 15.74
CA ARG A 8 2.78 3.47 14.70
C ARG A 8 1.96 2.62 13.74
N GLY A 9 1.00 1.85 14.24
CA GLY A 9 0.05 1.10 13.43
C GLY A 9 -0.76 2.02 12.50
N GLY A 10 -1.27 3.13 13.04
CA GLY A 10 -1.97 4.17 12.27
C GLY A 10 -1.11 4.78 11.16
N MET A 11 0.18 5.07 11.42
CA MET A 11 1.10 5.57 10.39
C MET A 11 1.37 4.54 9.28
N TRP A 12 1.48 3.25 9.61
CA TRP A 12 1.61 2.20 8.60
C TRP A 12 0.32 2.05 7.78
N LEU A 13 -0.84 2.17 8.41
CA LEU A 13 -2.14 2.11 7.72
C LEU A 13 -2.40 3.33 6.83
N SER A 14 -1.92 4.52 7.20
CA SER A 14 -1.99 5.69 6.31
C SER A 14 -1.08 5.51 5.09
N GLY A 15 0.15 5.01 5.30
CA GLY A 15 1.05 4.61 4.21
C GLY A 15 0.44 3.54 3.30
N PHE A 16 -0.26 2.55 3.87
CA PHE A 16 -1.02 1.54 3.15
C PHE A 16 -2.09 2.17 2.25
N SER A 17 -2.94 3.04 2.79
CA SER A 17 -3.99 3.73 2.02
C SER A 17 -3.42 4.53 0.85
N VAL A 18 -2.34 5.30 1.07
CA VAL A 18 -1.68 6.06 -0.01
C VAL A 18 -1.10 5.13 -1.07
N SER A 19 -0.45 4.03 -0.64
CA SER A 19 0.12 3.06 -1.58
C SER A 19 -0.94 2.38 -2.45
N ILE A 20 -2.14 2.10 -1.91
CA ILE A 20 -3.26 1.57 -2.69
C ILE A 20 -3.70 2.56 -3.76
N ILE A 21 -3.87 3.83 -3.38
CA ILE A 21 -4.31 4.88 -4.32
C ILE A 21 -3.29 5.02 -5.46
N LEU A 22 -2.00 5.09 -5.14
CA LEU A 22 -0.94 5.19 -6.14
C LEU A 22 -0.87 3.95 -7.03
N ALA A 23 -0.96 2.74 -6.47
CA ALA A 23 -0.97 1.51 -7.24
C ALA A 23 -2.17 1.45 -8.19
N ALA A 24 -3.37 1.81 -7.71
CA ALA A 24 -4.59 1.81 -8.51
C ALA A 24 -4.50 2.80 -9.69
N LEU A 25 -4.03 4.03 -9.44
CA LEU A 25 -3.84 5.04 -10.48
C LEU A 25 -2.79 4.59 -11.51
N ALA A 26 -1.64 4.09 -11.06
CA ALA A 26 -0.59 3.59 -11.95
C ALA A 26 -1.05 2.40 -12.79
N LEU A 27 -1.77 1.44 -12.20
CA LEU A 27 -2.34 0.32 -12.95
C LEU A 27 -3.37 0.79 -13.98
N PHE A 28 -4.28 1.69 -13.59
CA PHE A 28 -5.29 2.24 -14.50
C PHE A 28 -4.66 2.96 -15.69
N ILE A 29 -3.73 3.89 -15.42
CA ILE A 29 -3.01 4.63 -16.46
C ILE A 29 -2.16 3.65 -17.30
N GLY A 30 -1.47 2.70 -16.65
CA GLY A 30 -0.63 1.71 -17.29
C GLY A 30 -1.38 0.82 -18.29
N PHE A 31 -2.57 0.35 -17.94
CA PHE A 31 -3.42 -0.41 -18.86
C PHE A 31 -3.91 0.44 -20.04
N ASN A 32 -4.08 1.75 -19.86
CA ASN A 32 -4.40 2.64 -20.97
C ASN A 32 -3.17 2.88 -21.88
N ASN A 33 -1.99 3.12 -21.31
CA ASN A 33 -0.74 3.30 -22.06
C ASN A 33 -0.33 2.07 -22.85
N GLN A 34 -0.63 0.86 -22.36
CA GLN A 34 -0.45 -0.39 -23.09
C GLN A 34 -1.08 -0.38 -24.49
N ARG A 35 -2.24 0.29 -24.65
CA ARG A 35 -2.92 0.42 -25.94
C ARG A 35 -2.11 1.23 -26.96
N HIS A 36 -1.17 2.03 -26.47
CA HIS A 36 -0.22 2.83 -27.23
C HIS A 36 1.19 2.21 -27.26
N GLY A 37 1.36 0.98 -26.73
CA GLY A 37 2.63 0.26 -26.72
C GLY A 37 3.58 0.60 -25.57
N ASP A 38 3.19 1.46 -24.63
CA ASP A 38 4.01 1.83 -23.47
C ASP A 38 3.60 1.06 -22.21
N ASN A 39 4.53 0.26 -21.68
CA ASN A 39 4.33 -0.58 -20.50
C ASN A 39 4.93 0.01 -19.22
N THR A 40 5.58 1.18 -19.29
CA THR A 40 6.40 1.73 -18.20
C THR A 40 5.56 1.96 -16.95
N ILE A 41 4.43 2.66 -17.08
CA ILE A 41 3.56 2.97 -15.94
C ILE A 41 2.87 1.70 -15.40
N LEU A 42 2.56 0.74 -16.27
CA LEU A 42 2.00 -0.54 -15.85
C LEU A 42 2.99 -1.32 -14.95
N LEU A 43 4.27 -1.37 -15.34
CA LEU A 43 5.34 -1.98 -14.55
C LEU A 43 5.50 -1.29 -13.19
N VAL A 44 5.44 0.05 -13.14
CA VAL A 44 5.46 0.81 -11.88
C VAL A 44 4.28 0.44 -10.98
N GLY A 45 3.07 0.35 -11.54
CA GLY A 45 1.87 -0.07 -10.82
C GLY A 45 1.99 -1.48 -10.23
N LEU A 46 2.57 -2.42 -10.98
CA LEU A 46 2.81 -3.78 -10.52
C LEU A 46 3.87 -3.83 -9.40
N LEU A 47 4.95 -3.05 -9.51
CA LEU A 47 6.00 -2.96 -8.48
C LEU A 47 5.53 -2.30 -7.19
N LEU A 48 4.47 -1.49 -7.24
CA LEU A 48 3.82 -0.93 -6.04
C LEU A 48 3.01 -1.97 -5.25
N LEU A 49 2.56 -3.07 -5.88
CA LEU A 49 1.73 -4.08 -5.19
C LEU A 49 2.44 -4.74 -3.99
N PRO A 50 3.72 -5.19 -4.08
CA PRO A 50 4.46 -5.66 -2.90
C PRO A 50 4.52 -4.64 -1.77
N ILE A 51 4.67 -3.35 -2.10
CA ILE A 51 4.70 -2.26 -1.11
C ILE A 51 3.35 -2.13 -0.41
N VAL A 52 2.25 -2.20 -1.18
CA VAL A 52 0.88 -2.23 -0.63
C VAL A 52 0.73 -3.36 0.38
N PHE A 53 1.07 -4.59 0.01
CA PHE A 53 0.93 -5.74 0.91
C PHE A 53 1.83 -5.62 2.15
N TYR A 54 3.07 -5.12 1.99
CA TYR A 54 3.99 -4.92 3.11
C TYR A 54 3.48 -3.86 4.10
N CYS A 55 3.02 -2.71 3.61
CA CYS A 55 2.46 -1.65 4.45
C CYS A 55 1.22 -2.14 5.21
N GLY A 56 0.32 -2.86 4.52
CA GLY A 56 -0.86 -3.47 5.14
C GLY A 56 -0.48 -4.46 6.23
N TYR A 57 0.41 -5.41 5.94
CA TYR A 57 0.89 -6.40 6.92
C TYR A 57 1.46 -5.75 8.18
N ARG A 58 2.35 -4.76 8.03
CA ARG A 58 2.96 -4.05 9.16
C ARG A 58 1.92 -3.26 9.97
N GLY A 59 1.01 -2.56 9.29
CA GLY A 59 -0.04 -1.77 9.94
C GLY A 59 -1.00 -2.63 10.75
N PHE A 60 -1.59 -3.65 10.11
CA PHE A 60 -2.53 -4.55 10.79
C PHE A 60 -1.85 -5.34 11.91
N LYS A 61 -0.61 -5.81 11.72
CA LYS A 61 0.15 -6.50 12.77
C LYS A 61 0.27 -5.64 14.03
N LEU A 62 0.70 -4.38 13.90
CA LEU A 62 0.86 -3.47 15.05
C LEU A 62 -0.47 -3.17 15.74
N VAL A 63 -1.54 -2.97 14.98
CA VAL A 63 -2.87 -2.72 15.54
C VAL A 63 -3.37 -3.95 16.30
N LEU A 64 -3.29 -5.13 15.70
CA LEU A 64 -3.71 -6.39 16.35
C LEU A 64 -2.88 -6.69 17.60
N GLU A 65 -1.56 -6.53 17.54
CA GLU A 65 -0.67 -6.67 18.70
C GLU A 65 -0.97 -5.67 19.81
N THR A 66 -1.59 -4.53 19.51
CA THR A 66 -1.94 -3.54 20.54
C THR A 66 -3.31 -3.81 21.19
N ILE A 67 -4.20 -4.49 20.46
CA ILE A 67 -5.56 -4.83 20.90
C ILE A 67 -5.55 -6.14 21.70
N PHE A 68 -4.84 -7.15 21.19
CA PHE A 68 -4.89 -8.52 21.72
C PHE A 68 -3.68 -8.90 22.59
N HIS A 69 -2.64 -8.07 22.65
CA HIS A 69 -1.46 -8.21 23.52
C HIS A 69 -1.18 -6.89 24.25
#